data_AF-B6UH15-F1
#
_entry.id   AF-B6UH15-F1
#
_cell.length_a   1.000
_cell.length_b   1.000
_cell.length_c   1.000
_cell.angle_alpha   90.00
_cell.angle_beta   90.00
_cell.angle_gamma   90.00
#
_symmetry.space_group_name_H-M   'P 1'
#
loop_
_entity.id
_entity.type
_entity.pdbx_description
1 polymer ?
#
loop_
_entity_poly.entity_id
_entity_poly.type
_entity_poly.pdbx_seq_one_letter_code
_entity_poly.pdbx_strand_id
1 'polypeptide(L)'
;MVQRLTYRKRHSYATKSNQTRVVKTPGGKLVYQYTKKRASGPKCPVTGKKIQGIPHLRPAEYKRSRLSRNRRTVNRPYGGVLSGIAVRERIIRAFLVEEQKIVKKVLKIQKTKDKTACKVELQEWNGSLDTARSNFGGWKICLPCVEHLACETCLLKCLSLETGIPFSFELLLCRDICSPSCFVMN
;
A
#
# COMPACT_ATOMS: atom_id res chain seq x y z
N MET A 1 -43.53 -20.13 -50.05
CA MET A 1 -43.01 -20.99 -48.95
C MET A 1 -41.51 -20.76 -48.81
N VAL A 2 -40.94 -20.65 -47.61
CA VAL A 2 -39.49 -20.43 -47.42
C VAL A 2 -38.71 -21.72 -47.65
N GLN A 3 -37.53 -21.66 -48.26
CA GLN A 3 -36.70 -22.84 -48.51
C GLN A 3 -36.18 -23.43 -47.19
N ARG A 4 -36.51 -24.69 -46.91
CA ARG A 4 -35.96 -25.44 -45.76
C ARG A 4 -34.57 -26.00 -46.09
N LEU A 5 -33.74 -26.13 -45.06
CA LEU A 5 -32.33 -26.54 -45.19
C LEU A 5 -32.00 -27.70 -44.24
N THR A 6 -30.98 -28.48 -44.61
CA THR A 6 -30.46 -29.60 -43.82
C THR A 6 -29.01 -29.37 -43.43
N TYR A 7 -28.62 -29.83 -42.24
CA TYR A 7 -27.22 -29.75 -41.80
C TYR A 7 -26.33 -30.63 -42.69
N ARG A 8 -25.17 -30.09 -43.08
CA ARG A 8 -24.18 -30.75 -43.94
C ARG A 8 -23.13 -31.59 -43.21
N LYS A 9 -23.03 -31.49 -41.89
CA LYS A 9 -22.04 -32.21 -41.06
C LYS A 9 -22.72 -33.41 -40.43
N ARG A 10 -21.93 -34.42 -40.03
CA ARG A 10 -22.39 -35.59 -39.29
C ARG A 10 -23.19 -35.24 -38.03
N HIS A 11 -22.83 -34.17 -37.32
CA HIS A 11 -23.57 -33.73 -36.13
C HIS A 11 -24.87 -33.02 -36.50
N SER A 12 -26.00 -33.61 -36.12
CA SER A 12 -27.36 -33.12 -36.38
C SER A 12 -27.94 -32.22 -35.29
N TYR A 13 -27.33 -32.17 -34.10
CA TYR A 13 -27.88 -31.46 -32.95
C TYR A 13 -27.49 -29.96 -32.90
N ALA A 14 -28.39 -29.16 -32.31
CA ALA A 14 -28.22 -27.71 -32.11
C ALA A 14 -27.28 -27.40 -30.93
N THR A 15 -25.99 -27.68 -31.11
CA THR A 15 -24.95 -27.45 -30.08
C THR A 15 -24.16 -26.17 -30.36
N LYS A 16 -23.48 -25.63 -29.33
CA LYS A 16 -22.60 -24.45 -29.46
C LYS A 16 -21.49 -24.63 -30.53
N SER A 17 -21.06 -25.86 -30.81
CA SER A 17 -20.07 -26.17 -31.85
C SER A 17 -20.67 -26.22 -33.26
N ASN A 18 -21.98 -26.45 -33.37
CA ASN A 18 -22.69 -26.60 -34.63
C ASN A 18 -23.44 -25.30 -35.01
N GLN A 19 -22.86 -24.15 -34.68
CA GLN A 19 -23.43 -22.85 -35.05
C GLN A 19 -23.35 -22.66 -36.56
N THR A 20 -24.46 -22.27 -37.16
CA THR A 20 -24.62 -22.13 -38.62
C THR A 20 -25.13 -20.74 -38.98
N ARG A 21 -24.78 -20.28 -40.18
CA ARG A 21 -25.33 -19.09 -40.82
C ARG A 21 -25.93 -19.53 -42.16
N VAL A 22 -27.14 -19.07 -42.46
CA VAL A 22 -27.74 -19.26 -43.78
C VAL A 22 -27.15 -18.22 -44.72
N VAL A 23 -26.57 -18.68 -45.83
CA VAL A 23 -25.92 -17.82 -46.84
C VAL A 23 -26.46 -18.21 -48.22
N LYS A 24 -26.72 -17.20 -49.07
CA LYS A 24 -27.03 -17.41 -50.49
C LYS A 24 -25.73 -17.68 -51.24
N THR A 25 -25.66 -18.79 -51.96
CA THR A 25 -24.54 -19.08 -52.85
C THR A 25 -24.68 -18.30 -54.16
N PRO A 26 -23.60 -18.12 -54.94
CA PRO A 26 -23.67 -17.49 -56.26
C PRO A 26 -24.71 -18.13 -57.20
N GLY A 27 -24.93 -19.46 -57.08
CA GLY A 27 -25.97 -20.18 -57.82
C GLY A 27 -27.39 -20.01 -57.27
N GLY A 28 -27.65 -19.00 -56.43
CA GLY A 28 -28.97 -18.66 -55.91
C GLY A 28 -29.54 -19.58 -54.83
N LYS A 29 -28.81 -20.63 -54.43
CA LYS A 29 -29.27 -21.61 -53.42
C LYS A 29 -28.95 -21.15 -52.00
N LEU A 30 -29.89 -21.30 -51.07
CA LEU A 30 -29.63 -21.10 -49.65
C LEU A 30 -28.90 -22.32 -49.07
N VAL A 31 -27.81 -22.09 -48.33
CA VAL A 31 -26.99 -23.16 -47.74
C VAL A 31 -26.51 -22.78 -46.34
N TYR A 32 -26.41 -23.75 -45.43
CA TYR A 32 -25.75 -23.57 -44.14
C TYR A 32 -24.22 -23.50 -44.29
N GLN A 33 -23.63 -22.40 -43.79
CA GLN A 33 -22.20 -22.27 -43.54
C GLN A 33 -21.92 -22.37 -42.04
N TYR A 34 -20.93 -23.18 -41.66
CA TYR A 34 -20.57 -23.36 -40.26
C TYR A 34 -19.69 -22.23 -39.76
N THR A 35 -20.09 -21.64 -38.64
CA THR A 35 -19.29 -20.63 -37.96
C THR A 35 -18.54 -21.27 -36.79
N LYS A 36 -17.27 -20.88 -36.60
CA LYS A 36 -16.50 -21.32 -35.42
C LYS A 36 -17.05 -20.64 -34.15
N LYS A 37 -16.89 -21.29 -32.99
CA LYS A 37 -17.21 -20.65 -31.70
C LYS A 37 -16.43 -19.34 -31.56
N ARG A 38 -17.13 -18.29 -31.12
CA ARG A 38 -16.51 -17.00 -30.78
C ARG A 38 -15.53 -17.19 -29.63
N ALA A 39 -14.31 -16.68 -29.79
CA ALA A 39 -13.28 -16.77 -28.76
C ALA A 39 -13.36 -15.57 -27.82
N SER A 40 -13.10 -15.80 -26.53
CA SER A 40 -12.71 -14.72 -25.62
C SER A 40 -11.23 -14.44 -25.82
N GLY A 41 -10.86 -13.18 -26.02
CA GLY A 41 -9.44 -12.80 -26.03
C GLY A 41 -8.80 -12.73 -24.64
N PRO A 42 -7.51 -12.38 -24.61
CA PRO A 42 -6.74 -12.30 -23.37
C PRO A 42 -7.28 -11.18 -22.47
N LYS A 43 -7.42 -11.51 -21.20
CA LYS A 43 -7.86 -10.60 -20.14
C LYS A 43 -6.73 -10.40 -19.15
N CYS A 44 -6.66 -9.21 -18.57
CA CYS A 44 -5.79 -8.94 -17.45
C CYS A 44 -6.33 -9.67 -16.20
N PRO A 45 -5.49 -10.39 -15.44
CA PRO A 45 -5.92 -11.08 -14.22
C PRO A 45 -6.29 -10.12 -13.08
N VAL A 46 -5.69 -8.92 -13.03
CA VAL A 46 -5.94 -7.94 -11.96
C VAL A 46 -7.22 -7.15 -12.23
N THR A 47 -7.34 -6.60 -13.44
CA THR A 47 -8.45 -5.69 -13.78
C THR A 47 -9.64 -6.41 -14.42
N GLY A 48 -9.47 -7.66 -14.89
CA GLY A 48 -10.48 -8.38 -15.70
C GLY A 48 -10.71 -7.80 -17.11
N LYS A 49 -10.21 -6.60 -17.40
CA LYS A 49 -10.31 -5.92 -18.70
C LYS A 49 -9.55 -6.67 -19.79
N LYS A 50 -10.09 -6.64 -21.01
CA LYS A 50 -9.44 -7.22 -22.19
C LYS A 50 -8.18 -6.44 -22.55
N ILE A 51 -7.15 -7.14 -23.01
CA ILE A 51 -5.91 -6.50 -23.44
C ILE A 51 -6.11 -5.98 -24.87
N GLN A 52 -5.92 -4.68 -25.04
CA GLN A 52 -6.03 -4.01 -26.33
C GLN A 52 -4.86 -4.37 -27.25
N GLY A 53 -5.09 -4.36 -28.56
CA GLY A 53 -4.08 -4.65 -29.57
C GLY A 53 -3.81 -6.13 -29.83
N ILE A 54 -4.47 -7.05 -29.10
CA ILE A 54 -4.35 -8.50 -29.34
C ILE A 54 -5.67 -9.04 -29.91
N PRO A 55 -5.66 -9.71 -31.07
CA PRO A 55 -6.87 -10.18 -31.73
C PRO A 55 -7.56 -11.28 -30.92
N HIS A 56 -8.89 -11.37 -30.97
CA HIS A 56 -9.67 -12.36 -30.23
C HIS A 56 -9.80 -13.67 -31.02
N LEU A 57 -8.85 -14.58 -30.83
CA LEU A 57 -8.74 -15.81 -31.62
C LEU A 57 -8.82 -17.06 -30.73
N ARG A 58 -9.08 -18.22 -31.35
CA ARG A 58 -9.09 -19.49 -30.60
C ARG A 58 -7.65 -19.91 -30.26
N PRO A 59 -7.42 -20.69 -29.20
CA PRO A 59 -6.06 -21.13 -28.82
C PRO A 59 -5.27 -21.78 -29.95
N ALA A 60 -5.93 -22.55 -30.82
CA ALA A 60 -5.31 -23.18 -31.99
C ALA A 60 -4.79 -22.16 -33.02
N GLU A 61 -5.40 -20.98 -33.11
CA GLU A 61 -5.01 -19.90 -34.03
C GLU A 61 -3.86 -19.05 -33.45
N TYR A 62 -3.69 -19.03 -32.12
CA TYR A 62 -2.55 -18.37 -31.44
C TYR A 62 -1.18 -19.07 -31.62
N LYS A 63 -1.17 -20.25 -32.25
CA LYS A 63 0.05 -21.00 -32.55
C LYS A 63 1.02 -20.15 -33.37
N ARG A 64 2.33 -20.30 -33.10
CA ARG A 64 3.42 -19.53 -33.73
C ARG A 64 3.46 -19.70 -35.26
N SER A 65 2.98 -20.81 -35.79
CA SER A 65 2.89 -21.06 -37.23
C SER A 65 1.77 -20.29 -37.94
N ARG A 66 0.76 -19.80 -37.22
CA ARG A 66 -0.40 -19.10 -37.78
C ARG A 66 -0.35 -17.60 -37.55
N LEU A 67 0.26 -17.15 -36.44
CA LEU A 67 0.38 -15.74 -36.08
C LEU A 67 1.81 -15.37 -35.71
N SER A 68 2.26 -14.27 -36.29
CA SER A 68 3.49 -13.58 -35.95
C SER A 68 3.51 -13.10 -34.49
N ARG A 69 4.70 -12.79 -33.96
CA ARG A 69 4.86 -12.33 -32.57
C ARG A 69 4.22 -10.97 -32.32
N ASN A 70 4.41 -10.01 -33.23
CA ASN A 70 3.88 -8.65 -33.11
C ASN A 70 2.34 -8.60 -32.91
N ARG A 71 1.59 -9.55 -33.49
CA ARG A 71 0.13 -9.65 -33.32
C ARG A 71 -0.29 -10.31 -32.01
N ARG A 72 0.62 -11.02 -31.33
CA ARG A 72 0.32 -11.77 -30.10
C ARG A 72 0.75 -11.03 -28.84
N THR A 73 1.63 -10.03 -28.97
CA THR A 73 2.22 -9.31 -27.83
C THR A 73 2.12 -7.81 -28.04
N VAL A 74 2.17 -7.04 -26.95
CA VAL A 74 2.31 -5.58 -26.99
C VAL A 74 3.72 -5.22 -26.51
N ASN A 75 4.38 -4.27 -27.17
CA ASN A 75 5.76 -3.90 -26.86
C ASN A 75 5.85 -2.96 -25.64
N ARG A 76 5.73 -3.53 -24.43
CA ARG A 76 5.90 -2.86 -23.14
C ARG A 76 6.15 -3.90 -22.04
N PRO A 77 6.60 -3.53 -20.83
CA PRO A 77 6.70 -4.47 -19.70
C PRO A 77 5.36 -5.14 -19.39
N TYR A 78 5.39 -6.46 -19.18
CA TYR A 78 4.21 -7.31 -18.98
C TYR A 78 3.16 -7.25 -20.11
N GLY A 79 3.59 -6.91 -21.33
CA GLY A 79 2.74 -6.86 -22.52
C GLY A 79 2.06 -8.20 -22.81
N GLY A 80 0.75 -8.16 -23.08
CA GLY A 80 -0.06 -9.35 -23.36
C GLY A 80 -0.52 -10.14 -22.14
N VAL A 81 -0.11 -9.76 -20.93
CA VAL A 81 -0.57 -10.38 -19.68
C VAL A 81 -1.32 -9.38 -18.81
N LEU A 82 -0.76 -8.19 -18.61
CA LEU A 82 -1.37 -7.15 -17.78
C LEU A 82 -2.01 -6.04 -18.63
N SER A 83 -2.90 -5.25 -18.04
CA SER A 83 -3.40 -4.00 -18.64
C SER A 83 -2.36 -2.87 -18.44
N GLY A 84 -2.40 -1.81 -19.25
CA GLY A 84 -1.50 -0.66 -19.05
C GLY A 84 -1.66 -0.01 -17.67
N ILE A 85 -2.89 0.09 -17.20
CA ILE A 85 -3.24 0.63 -15.87
C ILE A 85 -2.62 -0.23 -14.76
N ALA A 86 -2.79 -1.56 -14.83
CA ALA A 86 -2.22 -2.47 -13.84
C ALA A 86 -0.68 -2.45 -13.82
N VAL A 87 -0.03 -2.21 -14.96
CA VAL A 87 1.42 -2.05 -15.03
C VAL A 87 1.85 -0.75 -14.35
N ARG A 88 1.17 0.37 -14.63
CA ARG A 88 1.44 1.66 -13.98
C ARG A 88 1.32 1.57 -12.46
N GLU A 89 0.24 0.98 -11.97
CA GLU A 89 0.04 0.81 -10.53
C GLU A 89 1.12 -0.06 -9.89
N ARG A 90 1.59 -1.13 -10.55
CA ARG A 90 2.70 -1.94 -10.04
C ARG A 90 4.00 -1.16 -9.94
N ILE A 91 4.30 -0.34 -10.95
CA ILE A 91 5.52 0.49 -10.96
C ILE A 91 5.46 1.49 -9.81
N ILE A 92 4.35 2.22 -9.66
CA ILE A 92 4.18 3.23 -8.62
C ILE A 92 4.22 2.58 -7.23
N ARG A 93 3.51 1.46 -7.03
CA ARG A 93 3.53 0.76 -5.73
C ARG A 93 4.91 0.24 -5.37
N ALA A 94 5.63 -0.35 -6.34
CA ALA A 94 6.99 -0.82 -6.11
C ALA A 94 7.91 0.34 -5.70
N PHE A 95 7.85 1.45 -6.43
CA PHE A 95 8.63 2.65 -6.13
C PHE A 95 8.34 3.17 -4.72
N LEU A 96 7.08 3.45 -4.40
CA LEU A 96 6.70 4.01 -3.09
C LEU A 96 7.05 3.08 -1.92
N VAL A 97 6.96 1.76 -2.11
CA VAL A 97 7.34 0.79 -1.08
C VAL A 97 8.84 0.80 -0.85
N GLU A 98 9.66 0.92 -1.90
CA GLU A 98 11.11 1.05 -1.75
C GLU A 98 11.49 2.37 -1.06
N GLU A 99 10.87 3.49 -1.45
CA GLU A 99 11.09 4.79 -0.79
C GLU A 99 10.73 4.74 0.70
N GLN A 100 9.57 4.16 1.04
CA GLN A 100 9.16 3.99 2.43
C GLN A 100 10.12 3.08 3.22
N LYS A 101 10.71 2.06 2.59
CA LYS A 101 11.72 1.21 3.25
C LYS A 101 12.97 2.00 3.59
N ILE A 102 13.43 2.89 2.71
CA ILE A 102 14.60 3.73 2.95
C ILE A 102 14.32 4.69 4.11
N VAL A 103 13.19 5.40 4.07
CA VAL A 103 12.77 6.33 5.15
C VAL A 103 12.69 5.60 6.49
N LYS A 104 12.07 4.42 6.53
CA LYS A 104 11.99 3.61 7.77
C LYS A 104 13.38 3.20 8.28
N LYS A 105 14.33 2.88 7.40
CA LYS A 105 15.71 2.54 7.80
C LYS A 105 16.44 3.75 8.37
N VAL A 106 16.34 4.92 7.72
CA VAL A 106 17.00 6.16 8.18
C VAL A 106 16.45 6.60 9.54
N LEU A 107 15.13 6.63 9.70
CA LEU A 107 14.49 6.94 10.98
C LEU A 107 14.89 5.97 12.09
N LYS A 108 15.07 4.68 11.76
CA LYS A 108 15.56 3.68 12.71
C LYS A 108 17.01 3.96 13.13
N ILE A 109 17.87 4.32 12.18
CA ILE A 109 19.28 4.66 12.44
C ILE A 109 19.39 5.92 13.30
N GLN A 110 18.61 6.97 13.02
CA GLN A 110 18.58 8.19 13.83
C GLN A 110 18.14 7.89 15.26
N LYS A 111 17.01 7.20 15.45
CA LYS A 111 16.55 6.79 16.78
C LYS A 111 17.57 5.97 17.56
N THR A 112 18.36 5.12 16.88
CA THR A 112 19.46 4.41 17.55
C THR A 112 20.62 5.33 17.90
N LYS A 113 20.99 6.27 17.03
CA LYS A 113 22.05 7.25 17.30
C LYS A 113 21.69 8.16 18.48
N ASP A 114 20.46 8.67 18.53
CA ASP A 114 19.99 9.54 19.61
C ASP A 114 19.98 8.82 20.97
N LYS A 115 19.54 7.55 20.98
CA LYS A 115 19.60 6.70 22.18
C LYS A 115 21.02 6.43 22.65
N THR A 116 21.95 6.20 21.72
CA THR A 116 23.36 5.99 22.05
C THR A 116 23.98 7.28 22.59
N ALA A 117 23.71 8.43 21.97
CA ALA A 117 24.17 9.74 22.42
C ALA A 117 23.71 10.05 23.85
N CYS A 118 22.40 9.88 24.14
CA CYS A 118 21.85 10.08 25.49
C CYS A 118 22.45 9.10 26.52
N LYS A 119 22.79 7.87 26.12
CA LYS A 119 23.46 6.90 27.00
C LYS A 119 24.92 7.30 27.31
N VAL A 120 25.64 7.83 26.32
CA VAL A 120 27.02 8.32 26.51
C VAL A 120 27.01 9.55 27.42
N GLU A 121 26.11 10.51 27.19
CA GLU A 121 25.94 11.70 28.06
C GLU A 121 25.60 11.31 29.51
N LEU A 122 24.69 10.34 29.70
CA LEU A 122 24.37 9.82 31.04
C LEU A 122 25.57 9.12 31.71
N GLN A 123 26.43 8.44 30.94
CA GLN A 123 27.63 7.80 31.50
C GLN A 123 28.71 8.83 31.88
N GLU A 124 28.88 9.91 31.10
CA GLU A 124 29.77 11.02 31.44
C GLU A 124 29.30 11.80 32.69
N TRP A 125 27.99 11.99 32.85
CA TRP A 125 27.42 12.62 34.04
C TRP A 125 27.63 11.77 35.30
N ASN A 126 27.45 10.45 35.21
CA ASN A 126 27.69 9.53 36.32
C ASN A 126 29.18 9.46 36.72
N GLY A 127 30.11 9.45 35.77
CA GLY A 127 31.56 9.51 36.06
C GLY A 127 31.99 10.82 36.72
N SER A 128 31.32 11.94 36.39
CA SER A 128 31.57 13.24 37.02
C SER A 128 31.09 13.28 38.48
N LEU A 129 29.96 12.65 38.79
CA LEU A 129 29.44 12.49 40.15
C LEU A 129 30.33 11.61 41.04
N ASP A 130 30.91 10.54 40.50
CA ASP A 130 31.82 9.65 41.24
C ASP A 130 33.15 10.34 41.57
N THR A 131 33.67 11.19 40.67
CA THR A 131 34.92 11.95 40.89
C THR A 131 34.74 13.10 41.90
N ALA A 132 33.53 13.70 41.96
CA ALA A 132 33.19 14.68 42.99
C ALA A 132 33.05 14.05 44.39
N ARG A 133 32.63 12.78 44.47
CA ARG A 133 32.47 12.01 45.71
C ARG A 133 33.79 11.54 46.32
N SER A 134 34.86 11.42 45.51
CA SER A 134 36.20 11.03 45.99
C SER A 134 37.08 12.20 46.45
N ASN A 135 36.81 13.44 46.00
CA ASN A 135 37.58 14.64 46.37
C ASN A 135 37.00 15.41 47.58
N PHE A 136 35.73 15.21 47.91
CA PHE A 136 35.13 15.69 49.16
C PHE A 136 35.01 14.53 50.13
N GLY A 137 35.99 14.39 51.02
CA GLY A 137 35.88 13.52 52.17
C GLY A 137 34.61 13.82 52.98
N GLY A 138 33.64 12.91 52.91
CA GLY A 138 32.66 12.69 53.98
C GLY A 138 31.58 13.74 54.21
N TRP A 139 31.23 14.62 53.27
CA TRP A 139 30.02 15.45 53.42
C TRP A 139 28.86 14.86 52.62
N LYS A 140 27.89 14.28 53.36
CA LYS A 140 26.58 13.86 52.83
C LYS A 140 25.85 15.10 52.29
N ILE A 141 25.96 15.33 50.99
CA ILE A 141 24.97 16.13 50.28
C ILE A 141 23.77 15.22 50.07
N CYS A 142 22.66 15.56 50.73
CA CYS A 142 21.37 14.95 50.45
C CYS A 142 21.01 15.29 49.00
N LEU A 143 20.87 14.26 48.15
CA LEU A 143 20.17 14.37 46.88
C LEU A 143 18.71 14.77 47.16
N PRO A 144 18.18 15.82 46.51
CA PRO A 144 16.86 15.74 45.94
C PRO A 144 17.02 15.43 44.45
N CYS A 145 16.61 14.22 44.10
CA CYS A 145 15.97 13.82 42.85
C CYS A 145 16.20 14.70 41.61
N VAL A 146 17.15 14.27 40.78
CA VAL A 146 17.08 14.46 39.33
C VAL A 146 16.22 13.33 38.76
N GLU A 147 14.91 13.41 38.94
CA GLU A 147 13.92 12.66 38.15
C GLU A 147 12.65 13.52 38.09
N HIS A 148 12.57 14.40 37.07
CA HIS A 148 11.37 14.63 36.25
C HIS A 148 11.60 15.81 35.30
N LEU A 149 11.68 15.52 33.99
CA LEU A 149 11.18 16.45 32.98
C LEU A 149 9.67 16.55 33.17
N ALA A 150 9.19 17.65 33.75
CA ALA A 150 7.99 18.39 33.35
C ALA A 150 7.71 19.52 34.37
N CYS A 151 8.14 20.75 34.08
CA CYS A 151 7.44 21.95 34.59
C CYS A 151 7.96 23.24 33.92
N GLU A 152 7.61 23.44 32.64
CA GLU A 152 7.75 24.76 31.98
C GLU A 152 6.58 25.71 32.33
N THR A 153 5.80 25.42 33.37
CA THR A 153 4.67 26.27 33.84
C THR A 153 4.91 26.94 35.20
N CYS A 154 6.08 26.78 35.83
CA CYS A 154 6.33 27.38 37.16
C CYS A 154 7.17 28.67 37.17
N LEU A 155 7.72 29.12 36.05
CA LEU A 155 8.54 30.35 36.01
C LEU A 155 7.73 31.66 35.91
N LEU A 156 6.40 31.59 35.78
CA LEU A 156 5.51 32.76 35.76
C LEU A 156 4.83 33.06 37.11
N LYS A 157 5.16 32.33 38.18
CA LYS A 157 4.50 32.49 39.50
C LYS A 157 5.36 33.13 40.59
N CYS A 158 6.64 33.41 40.30
CA CYS A 158 7.54 34.09 41.25
C CYS A 158 7.66 35.61 41.05
N LEU A 159 6.89 36.23 40.14
CA LEU A 159 6.97 37.68 39.86
C LEU A 159 5.70 38.47 40.25
N SER A 160 4.86 37.94 41.16
CA SER A 160 3.60 38.61 41.55
C SER A 160 3.28 38.51 43.03
N LEU A 161 4.31 38.52 43.89
CA LEU A 161 4.16 38.51 45.36
C LEU A 161 4.75 39.77 46.02
N GLU A 162 4.72 40.90 45.31
CA GLU A 162 5.01 42.24 45.87
C GLU A 162 3.93 43.31 45.59
N THR A 163 2.80 42.97 44.98
CA THR A 163 1.68 43.93 44.87
C THR A 163 0.36 43.24 45.23
N GLY A 164 -0.15 43.56 46.42
CA GLY A 164 -1.44 43.08 46.91
C GLY A 164 -2.59 43.73 46.14
N ILE A 165 -3.40 42.92 45.45
CA ILE A 165 -4.72 43.27 44.90
C ILE A 165 -5.58 41.97 44.87
N PRO A 166 -6.87 41.99 45.28
CA PRO A 166 -7.65 40.77 45.51
C PRO A 166 -8.49 40.28 44.32
N PHE A 167 -8.66 38.95 44.29
CA PHE A 167 -9.85 38.14 43.94
C PHE A 167 -10.54 38.18 42.56
N SER A 168 -10.80 36.95 42.08
CA SER A 168 -11.91 36.47 41.23
C SER A 168 -11.96 36.81 39.74
N PHE A 169 -11.57 35.86 38.87
CA PHE A 169 -12.50 35.17 37.95
C PHE A 169 -11.81 34.02 37.20
N GLU A 170 -12.36 32.81 37.33
CA GLU A 170 -12.01 31.59 36.59
C GLU A 170 -12.37 31.70 35.10
N LEU A 171 -11.43 31.32 34.24
CA LEU A 171 -11.66 30.81 32.88
C LEU A 171 -11.02 29.40 32.85
N LEU A 172 -11.80 28.35 33.01
CA LEU A 172 -12.38 27.50 31.95
C LEU A 172 -11.35 26.92 30.95
N LEU A 173 -11.34 25.58 30.95
CA LEU A 173 -10.88 24.63 29.92
C LEU A 173 -9.38 24.31 29.86
N CYS A 174 -9.03 23.17 30.47
CA CYS A 174 -8.46 22.03 29.75
C CYS A 174 -8.40 20.81 30.67
N ARG A 175 -9.55 20.13 30.78
CA ARG A 175 -9.63 18.71 31.12
C ARG A 175 -9.53 17.95 29.79
N ASP A 176 -8.91 16.77 29.85
CA ASP A 176 -8.82 15.73 28.80
C ASP A 176 -7.51 15.69 28.00
N ILE A 177 -6.45 15.17 28.62
CA ILE A 177 -5.64 14.06 28.09
C ILE A 177 -5.05 13.28 29.29
N CYS A 178 -5.26 11.95 29.24
CA CYS A 178 -4.66 10.87 30.03
C CYS A 178 -5.34 10.42 31.34
N SER A 179 -6.13 9.37 31.13
CA SER A 179 -6.84 8.44 31.99
C SER A 179 -5.99 7.67 33.01
N PRO A 180 -6.67 7.01 33.98
CA PRO A 180 -6.11 6.53 35.23
C PRO A 180 -5.69 5.06 35.15
N SER A 181 -4.53 4.75 35.70
CA SER A 181 -4.26 3.41 36.19
C SER A 181 -3.34 3.51 37.40
N CYS A 182 -3.81 2.88 38.49
CA CYS A 182 -3.09 2.53 39.71
C CYS A 182 -3.02 3.61 40.80
N PHE A 183 -4.04 3.65 41.67
CA PHE A 183 -3.81 3.73 43.12
C PHE A 183 -5.04 3.18 43.87
N VAL A 184 -4.97 1.91 44.31
CA VAL A 184 -5.63 1.43 45.52
C VAL A 184 -4.55 0.66 46.27
N MET A 185 -4.03 1.25 47.33
CA MET A 185 -3.31 0.56 48.40
C MET A 185 -4.23 0.52 49.61
N ASN A 186 -4.58 -0.69 50.03
CA ASN A 186 -4.46 -1.15 51.41
C ASN A 186 -3.61 -2.41 51.35
#